data_AF-A0A7D5UMH2-F1
#
_entry.id   AF-A0A7D5UMH2-F1
#
_cell.length_a   1.000
_cell.length_b   1.000
_cell.length_c   1.000
_cell.angle_alpha   90.00
_cell.angle_beta   90.00
_cell.angle_gamma   90.00
#
_symmetry.space_group_name_H-M   'P 1'
#
loop_
_entity.id
_entity.type
_entity.pdbx_description
1 polymer ?
#
loop_
_entity_poly.entity_id
_entity_poly.type
_entity_poly.pdbx_seq_one_letter_code
_entity_poly.pdbx_strand_id
1 'polypeptide(L)'
;MRDDEFDVTLKYLCIVPGLEGHHKRFKVLCERLKLPAFVLQPGLDRLTESIQDMAQRYANVLLKKTELKNNFYILGYESGILVTLEIVAILEDHGLTGTVFCVGGTPDEFRETLEEQLRGVDTEEALQDTVVRHMYALMTGRNSDHL
;
A
#
# COMPACT_ATOMS: atom_id res chain seq x y z
N MET A 1 -17.36 23.37 10.82
CA MET A 1 -16.07 23.33 10.12
C MET A 1 -16.40 23.18 8.64
N ARG A 2 -15.84 24.01 7.76
CA ARG A 2 -16.04 23.81 6.31
C ARG A 2 -15.08 22.70 5.86
N ASP A 3 -15.50 21.81 4.97
CA ASP A 3 -14.71 20.64 4.54
C ASP A 3 -13.41 21.02 3.78
N ASP A 4 -13.18 22.30 3.50
CA ASP A 4 -12.02 22.86 2.81
C ASP A 4 -10.97 23.49 3.75
N GLU A 5 -11.19 23.46 5.07
CA GLU A 5 -10.30 24.08 6.05
C GLU A 5 -9.26 23.09 6.56
N PHE A 6 -7.99 23.28 6.16
CA PHE A 6 -6.86 22.43 6.57
C PHE A 6 -6.64 22.50 8.09
N ASP A 7 -6.67 21.35 8.76
CA ASP A 7 -6.39 21.26 10.19
C ASP A 7 -4.88 21.45 10.46
N VAL A 8 -4.55 22.66 10.91
CA VAL A 8 -3.20 23.12 11.25
C VAL A 8 -2.61 22.41 12.48
N THR A 9 -3.39 21.59 13.20
CA THR A 9 -2.90 20.81 14.34
C THR A 9 -2.31 19.45 13.92
N LEU A 10 -2.54 19.05 12.67
CA LEU A 10 -2.11 17.75 12.14
C LEU A 10 -0.67 17.78 11.66
N LYS A 11 0.07 16.72 12.03
CA LYS A 11 1.54 16.73 11.93
C LYS A 11 2.09 15.97 10.72
N TYR A 12 1.34 15.05 10.09
CA TYR A 12 1.87 14.25 8.99
C TYR A 12 0.80 13.46 8.20
N LEU A 13 1.17 13.06 6.98
CA LEU A 13 0.49 12.06 6.14
C LEU A 13 1.30 10.77 6.13
N CYS A 14 0.68 9.66 6.50
CA CYS A 14 1.20 8.33 6.29
C CYS A 14 0.78 7.82 4.91
N ILE A 15 1.70 7.29 4.11
CA ILE A 15 1.41 6.71 2.80
C ILE A 15 1.76 5.22 2.84
N VAL A 16 0.79 4.37 2.54
CA VAL A 16 0.97 2.93 2.34
C VAL A 16 1.03 2.66 0.83
N PRO A 17 2.19 2.24 0.30
CA PRO A 17 2.38 1.98 -1.13
C PRO A 17 1.62 0.72 -1.58
N GLY A 18 1.43 0.61 -2.90
CA GLY A 18 0.86 -0.58 -3.53
C GLY A 18 1.89 -1.68 -3.75
N LEU A 19 1.61 -2.57 -4.72
CA LEU A 19 2.45 -3.76 -4.98
C LEU A 19 3.88 -3.38 -5.39
N GLU A 20 4.08 -2.18 -5.94
CA GLU A 20 5.42 -1.67 -6.27
C GLU A 20 6.31 -1.48 -5.04
N GLY A 21 5.71 -1.26 -3.86
CA GLY A 21 6.40 -1.14 -2.59
C GLY A 21 7.45 -0.02 -2.49
N HIS A 22 7.55 0.87 -3.47
CA HIS A 22 8.73 1.71 -3.67
C HIS A 22 8.44 3.21 -3.45
N HIS A 23 9.09 3.81 -2.44
CA HIS A 23 8.80 5.19 -2.02
C HIS A 23 8.97 6.27 -3.11
N LYS A 24 9.89 6.08 -4.08
CA LYS A 24 10.17 7.08 -5.14
C LYS A 24 8.95 7.42 -5.98
N ARG A 25 7.96 6.52 -6.11
CA ARG A 25 6.70 6.79 -6.82
C ARG A 25 5.97 8.02 -6.25
N PHE A 26 6.09 8.23 -4.94
CA PHE A 26 5.42 9.32 -4.22
C PHE A 26 6.24 10.61 -4.13
N LYS A 27 7.44 10.67 -4.73
CA LYS A 27 8.33 11.83 -4.60
C LYS A 27 7.65 13.15 -4.99
N VAL A 28 7.01 13.19 -6.16
CA VAL A 28 6.34 14.40 -6.66
C VAL A 28 5.15 14.79 -5.78
N LEU A 29 4.43 13.81 -5.23
CA LEU A 29 3.35 14.07 -4.28
C LEU A 29 3.92 14.70 -3.01
N CYS A 30 4.91 14.07 -2.39
CA CYS A 30 5.54 14.53 -1.16
C CYS A 30 6.16 15.94 -1.30
N GLU A 31 6.76 16.27 -2.44
CA GLU A 31 7.32 17.60 -2.72
C GLU A 31 6.26 18.70 -2.80
N ARG A 32 4.98 18.34 -3.03
CA ARG A 32 3.86 19.29 -3.18
C ARG A 32 2.96 19.35 -1.95
N LEU A 33 3.09 18.41 -1.02
CA LEU A 33 2.32 18.41 0.22
C LEU A 33 2.79 19.54 1.14
N LYS A 34 1.82 20.24 1.74
CA LYS A 34 2.08 21.30 2.73
C LYS A 34 2.31 20.77 4.15
N LEU A 35 2.30 19.44 4.31
CA LEU A 35 2.52 18.75 5.57
C LEU A 35 3.62 17.68 5.39
N PRO A 36 4.33 17.32 6.47
CA PRO A 36 5.26 16.19 6.44
C PRO A 36 4.58 14.92 5.95
N ALA A 37 5.27 14.13 5.14
CA ALA A 37 4.77 12.84 4.68
C ALA A 37 5.84 11.76 4.87
N PHE A 38 5.40 10.56 5.23
CA PHE A 38 6.25 9.38 5.26
C PHE A 38 5.59 8.22 4.53
N VAL A 39 6.42 7.46 3.80
CA VAL A 39 5.98 6.30 3.03
C VAL A 39 6.40 5.03 3.77
N LEU A 40 5.45 4.16 4.06
CA LEU A 40 5.65 2.88 4.74
C LEU A 40 6.10 1.81 3.74
N GLN A 41 7.37 1.88 3.35
CA GLN A 41 7.96 0.90 2.43
C GLN A 41 8.07 -0.49 3.11
N PRO A 42 7.64 -1.57 2.44
CA PRO A 42 7.89 -2.94 2.89
C PRO A 42 9.40 -3.23 2.94
N GLY A 43 9.84 -3.92 3.99
CA GLY A 43 11.21 -4.42 4.10
C GLY A 43 11.41 -5.70 3.29
N LEU A 44 12.65 -6.04 2.97
CA LEU A 44 13.01 -7.30 2.29
C LEU A 44 13.20 -8.47 3.26
N ASP A 45 13.07 -8.23 4.56
CA ASP A 45 13.30 -9.18 5.65
C ASP A 45 12.09 -10.07 5.97
N ARG A 46 10.92 -9.78 5.40
CA ARG A 46 9.65 -10.46 5.73
C ARG A 46 8.82 -10.75 4.47
N LEU A 47 9.27 -11.73 3.69
CA LEU A 47 8.69 -12.06 2.38
C LEU A 47 7.33 -12.75 2.44
N THR A 48 6.94 -13.30 3.59
CA THR A 48 5.69 -14.06 3.77
C THR A 48 4.74 -13.41 4.78
N GLU A 49 4.86 -12.09 4.98
CA GLU A 49 4.02 -11.35 5.93
C GLU A 49 2.60 -11.25 5.37
N SER A 50 1.59 -11.63 6.17
CA SER A 50 0.19 -11.40 5.80
C SER A 50 -0.15 -9.91 5.83
N ILE A 51 -1.28 -9.53 5.22
CA ILE A 51 -1.79 -8.14 5.27
C ILE A 51 -1.98 -7.70 6.73
N GLN A 52 -2.50 -8.57 7.58
CA GLN A 52 -2.74 -8.31 9.00
C GLN A 52 -1.43 -8.14 9.78
N ASP A 53 -0.44 -9.01 9.54
CA ASP A 53 0.87 -8.89 10.18
C ASP A 53 1.57 -7.58 9.78
N MET A 54 1.47 -7.23 8.49
CA MET A 54 2.03 -5.99 7.95
C MET A 54 1.34 -4.77 8.57
N ALA A 55 0.01 -4.78 8.65
CA ALA A 55 -0.78 -3.74 9.27
C ALA A 55 -0.43 -3.58 10.75
N GLN A 56 -0.32 -4.68 11.49
CA GLN A 56 0.05 -4.66 12.90
C GLN A 56 1.45 -4.06 13.12
N ARG A 57 2.43 -4.41 12.28
CA ARG A 57 3.77 -3.85 12.31
C ARG A 57 3.74 -2.34 12.03
N TYR A 58 3.00 -1.91 11.02
CA TYR A 58 2.88 -0.51 10.66
C TYR A 58 2.15 0.31 11.73
N ALA A 59 1.02 -0.16 12.25
CA ALA A 59 0.30 0.45 13.35
C ALA A 59 1.21 0.62 14.59
N ASN A 60 2.01 -0.40 14.93
CA ASN A 60 2.97 -0.32 16.02
C ASN A 60 4.03 0.77 15.79
N VAL A 61 4.49 0.95 14.55
CA VAL A 61 5.43 2.04 14.21
C VAL A 61 4.75 3.39 14.37
N LEU A 62 3.51 3.54 13.91
CA LEU A 62 2.73 4.76 14.05
C LEU A 62 2.54 5.10 15.54
N LEU A 63 1.95 4.20 16.32
CA LEU A 63 1.69 4.39 17.75
C LEU A 63 2.96 4.75 18.55
N LYS A 64 4.13 4.22 18.17
CA LYS A 64 5.41 4.51 18.84
C LYS A 64 6.09 5.79 18.38
N LYS A 65 6.07 6.08 17.08
CA LYS A 65 6.83 7.20 16.49
C LYS A 65 6.08 8.51 16.48
N THR A 66 4.76 8.43 16.59
CA THR A 66 3.91 9.59 16.49
C THR A 66 3.17 9.73 17.81
N GLU A 67 3.37 10.87 18.47
CA GLU A 67 2.45 11.33 19.53
C GLU A 67 1.09 11.58 18.87
N LEU A 68 0.41 10.52 18.43
CA LEU A 68 -0.90 10.55 17.79
C LEU A 68 -1.87 11.17 18.79
N LYS A 69 -1.98 12.49 18.76
CA LYS A 69 -2.98 13.22 19.51
C LYS A 69 -4.24 13.22 18.65
N ASN A 70 -5.10 12.25 18.94
CA ASN A 70 -6.52 12.16 18.58
C ASN A 70 -6.88 11.99 17.09
N ASN A 71 -6.03 12.38 16.13
CA ASN A 71 -6.37 12.34 14.70
C ASN A 71 -5.21 11.90 13.79
N PHE A 72 -5.48 11.16 12.71
CA PHE A 72 -4.48 10.69 11.72
C PHE A 72 -4.90 10.88 10.26
N TYR A 73 -3.91 10.99 9.36
CA TYR A 73 -4.10 10.91 7.92
C TYR A 73 -3.30 9.73 7.35
N ILE A 74 -4.00 8.81 6.69
CA ILE A 74 -3.39 7.67 6.00
C ILE A 74 -3.90 7.64 4.55
N LEU A 75 -2.98 7.54 3.61
CA LEU A 75 -3.26 7.29 2.20
C LEU A 75 -2.87 5.86 1.86
N GLY A 76 -3.83 5.08 1.39
CA GLY A 76 -3.61 3.78 0.76
C GLY A 76 -3.59 3.93 -0.75
N TYR A 77 -2.51 3.47 -1.39
CA TYR A 77 -2.40 3.46 -2.85
C TYR A 77 -2.53 2.03 -3.39
N GLU A 78 -3.44 1.82 -4.33
CA GLU A 78 -3.69 0.54 -5.00
C GLU A 78 -3.85 -0.61 -3.98
N SER A 79 -3.07 -1.70 -4.07
CA SER A 79 -3.13 -2.81 -3.11
C SER A 79 -2.81 -2.40 -1.66
N GLY A 80 -2.10 -1.29 -1.46
CA GLY A 80 -1.82 -0.70 -0.16
C GLY A 80 -3.07 -0.29 0.61
N ILE A 81 -4.21 -0.12 -0.08
CA ILE A 81 -5.51 0.15 0.55
C ILE A 81 -5.90 -0.99 1.50
N LEU A 82 -5.64 -2.26 1.14
CA LEU A 82 -5.95 -3.40 2.00
C LEU A 82 -5.25 -3.30 3.36
N VAL A 83 -3.95 -2.99 3.31
CA VAL A 83 -3.12 -2.82 4.52
C VAL A 83 -3.55 -1.55 5.28
N THR A 84 -3.88 -0.46 4.58
CA THR A 84 -4.39 0.77 5.19
C THR A 84 -5.65 0.53 6.02
N LEU A 85 -6.63 -0.21 5.49
CA LEU A 85 -7.88 -0.46 6.20
C LEU A 85 -7.65 -1.26 7.49
N GLU A 86 -6.76 -2.25 7.45
CA GLU A 86 -6.35 -3.02 8.64
C GLU A 86 -5.59 -2.15 9.66
N ILE A 87 -4.70 -1.25 9.21
CA ILE A 87 -4.04 -0.29 10.11
C ILE A 87 -5.08 0.60 10.79
N VAL A 88 -6.05 1.10 10.04
CA VAL A 88 -7.09 2.00 10.54
C VAL A 88 -7.92 1.33 11.61
N ALA A 89 -8.37 0.09 11.39
CA ALA A 89 -9.08 -0.69 12.41
C ALA A 89 -8.29 -0.80 13.72
N ILE A 90 -6.97 -1.07 13.63
CA ILE A 90 -6.10 -1.14 14.81
C ILE A 90 -5.99 0.23 15.51
N LEU A 91 -5.89 1.32 14.76
CA LEU A 91 -5.82 2.66 15.35
C LEU A 91 -7.15 3.08 16.01
N GLU A 92 -8.28 2.72 15.40
CA GLU A 92 -9.63 2.93 15.95
C GLU A 92 -9.83 2.18 17.27
N ASP A 93 -9.34 0.94 17.38
CA ASP A 93 -9.33 0.17 18.64
C ASP A 93 -8.51 0.87 19.75
N HIS A 94 -7.56 1.73 19.39
CA HIS A 94 -6.79 2.57 20.32
C HIS A 94 -7.45 3.94 20.60
N GLY A 95 -8.69 4.15 20.13
CA GLY A 95 -9.45 5.38 20.34
C GLY A 95 -9.00 6.54 19.45
N LEU A 96 -8.26 6.26 18.38
CA LEU A 96 -7.85 7.28 17.41
C LEU A 96 -8.88 7.35 16.29
N THR A 97 -9.12 8.55 15.79
CA THR A 97 -9.96 8.77 14.60
C THR A 97 -9.11 9.37 13.50
N GLY A 98 -9.58 9.36 12.25
CA GLY A 98 -8.73 9.76 11.13
C GLY A 98 -9.45 9.99 9.83
N THR A 99 -8.68 10.42 8.83
CA THR A 99 -9.12 10.40 7.43
C THR A 99 -8.26 9.42 6.65
N VAL A 100 -8.96 8.59 5.88
CA VAL A 100 -8.37 7.60 4.99
C VAL A 100 -8.55 8.05 3.54
N PHE A 101 -7.47 8.13 2.79
CA PHE A 101 -7.47 8.43 1.36
C PHE A 101 -7.18 7.15 0.58
N CYS A 102 -8.16 6.62 -0.15
CA CYS A 102 -8.00 5.45 -1.02
C CYS A 102 -7.77 5.92 -2.46
N VAL A 103 -6.62 5.61 -3.04
CA VAL A 103 -6.23 6.08 -4.38
C VAL A 103 -5.81 4.92 -5.26
N GLY A 104 -6.30 4.85 -6.50
CA GLY A 104 -5.82 3.87 -7.48
C GLY A 104 -6.60 2.56 -7.54
N GLY A 105 -7.81 2.51 -6.98
CA GLY A 105 -8.75 1.40 -7.11
C GLY A 105 -9.45 1.06 -5.79
N THR A 106 -10.33 0.07 -5.82
CA THR A 106 -10.94 -0.53 -4.63
C THR A 106 -10.25 -1.86 -4.27
N PRO A 107 -10.38 -2.33 -3.01
CA PRO A 107 -9.94 -3.67 -2.61
C PRO A 107 -10.43 -4.80 -3.51
N ASP A 108 -11.70 -4.74 -3.93
CA ASP A 108 -12.32 -5.77 -4.76
C ASP A 108 -11.76 -5.74 -6.19
N GLU A 109 -11.61 -4.55 -6.80
CA GLU A 109 -11.01 -4.39 -8.13
C GLU A 109 -9.58 -4.97 -8.18
N PHE A 110 -8.79 -4.74 -7.13
CA PHE A 110 -7.44 -5.32 -7.05
C PHE A 110 -7.47 -6.85 -6.95
N ARG A 111 -8.35 -7.40 -6.10
CA ARG A 111 -8.50 -8.85 -5.94
C ARG A 111 -8.91 -9.50 -7.26
N GLU A 112 -9.94 -8.97 -7.91
CA GLU A 112 -10.44 -9.50 -9.20
C GLU A 112 -9.34 -9.47 -10.27
N THR A 113 -8.60 -8.35 -10.37
CA THR A 113 -7.48 -8.23 -11.30
C THR A 113 -6.40 -9.28 -11.00
N LEU A 114 -6.03 -9.45 -9.73
CA LEU A 114 -5.01 -10.42 -9.34
C LEU A 114 -5.43 -11.86 -9.62
N GLU A 115 -6.68 -12.22 -9.31
CA GLU A 115 -7.26 -13.54 -9.59
C GLU A 115 -7.30 -13.83 -11.10
N GLU A 116 -7.61 -12.82 -11.93
CA GLU A 116 -7.58 -12.98 -13.37
C GLU A 116 -6.16 -13.19 -13.90
N GLN A 117 -5.18 -12.41 -13.43
CA GLN A 117 -3.78 -12.53 -13.84
C GLN A 117 -3.13 -13.84 -13.37
N LEU A 118 -3.56 -14.38 -12.22
CA LEU A 118 -3.06 -15.63 -11.66
C LEU A 118 -3.90 -16.86 -12.06
N ARG A 119 -4.84 -16.71 -12.98
CA ARG A 119 -5.72 -17.82 -13.38
C ARG A 119 -4.91 -19.00 -13.93
N GLY A 120 -5.06 -20.16 -13.30
CA GLY A 120 -4.34 -21.39 -13.68
C GLY A 120 -2.90 -21.47 -13.17
N VAL A 121 -2.50 -20.53 -12.30
CA VAL A 121 -1.23 -20.55 -11.58
C VAL A 121 -1.47 -21.05 -10.17
N ASP A 122 -1.36 -22.37 -9.98
CA ASP A 122 -1.67 -23.03 -8.70
C ASP A 122 -0.43 -23.38 -7.87
N THR A 123 0.78 -23.19 -8.42
CA THR A 123 2.05 -23.48 -7.73
C THR A 123 3.04 -22.32 -7.85
N GLU A 124 3.97 -22.24 -6.90
CA GLU A 124 5.07 -21.27 -6.91
C GLU A 124 5.92 -21.41 -8.18
N GLU A 125 6.21 -22.64 -8.62
CA GLU A 125 6.96 -22.88 -9.85
C GLU A 125 6.20 -22.36 -11.09
N ALA A 126 4.89 -22.55 -11.15
CA ALA A 126 4.06 -22.04 -12.24
C ALA A 126 4.04 -20.50 -12.25
N LEU A 127 4.03 -19.87 -11.06
CA LEU A 127 4.11 -18.42 -10.93
C LEU A 127 5.45 -17.90 -11.44
N GLN A 128 6.55 -18.51 -11.01
CA GLN A 128 7.89 -18.14 -11.45
C GLN A 128 8.06 -18.29 -12.96
N ASP A 129 7.61 -19.40 -13.55
CA ASP A 129 7.68 -19.61 -15.00
C ASP A 129 6.85 -18.55 -15.75
N THR A 130 5.64 -18.25 -15.27
CA THR A 130 4.77 -17.23 -15.86
C THR A 130 5.42 -15.85 -15.84
N VAL A 131 6.01 -15.45 -14.71
CA VAL A 131 6.73 -14.17 -14.58
C VAL A 131 7.93 -14.13 -15.51
N VAL A 132 8.75 -15.19 -15.57
CA VAL A 132 9.93 -15.26 -16.45
C VAL A 132 9.54 -15.14 -17.92
N ARG A 133 8.52 -15.88 -18.36
CA ARG A 133 8.00 -15.79 -19.74
C ARG A 133 7.49 -14.39 -20.06
N HIS A 134 6.75 -13.78 -19.14
CA HIS A 134 6.25 -12.41 -19.31
C HIS A 134 7.39 -11.40 -19.45
N MET A 135 8.41 -11.47 -18.57
CA MET A 135 9.58 -10.60 -18.66
C MET A 135 10.36 -10.84 -19.96
N TYR A 136 10.51 -12.09 -20.40
CA TYR A 136 11.15 -12.40 -21.67
C TYR A 136 10.40 -11.78 -22.86
N ALA A 137 9.07 -11.89 -22.88
CA ALA A 137 8.23 -11.28 -23.91
C ALA A 137 8.38 -9.76 -23.94
N LEU A 138 8.37 -9.10 -22.77
CA LEU A 138 8.60 -7.65 -22.65
C LEU A 138 9.98 -7.23 -23.16
N MET A 139 11.02 -7.99 -22.83
CA MET A 139 12.40 -7.66 -23.22
C MET A 139 12.67 -7.90 -24.70
N THR A 140 12.01 -8.88 -25.31
CA THR A 140 12.28 -9.31 -26.70
C THR A 140 11.24 -8.84 -27.71
N GLY A 141 10.08 -8.36 -27.25
CA GLY A 141 8.95 -7.96 -28.11
C GLY A 141 8.31 -9.14 -28.85
N ARG A 142 8.56 -10.39 -28.43
CA ARG A 142 8.00 -11.61 -29.02
C ARG A 142 7.05 -12.26 -28.01
N ASN A 143 5.83 -12.59 -28.44
CA ASN A 143 4.94 -13.40 -27.61
C ASN A 143 5.57 -14.78 -27.37
N SER A 144 5.52 -15.24 -26.13
CA SER A 144 6.16 -16.46 -25.63
C SER A 144 5.50 -17.77 -26.09
N ASP A 145 4.64 -17.73 -27.12
CA ASP A 145 3.94 -18.90 -27.67
C ASP A 145 4.87 -19.90 -28.40
N HIS A 146 6.19 -19.69 -28.33
CA HIS A 146 7.23 -20.49 -28.98
C HIS A 146 8.29 -21.03 -28.00
N LEU A 147 7.97 -21.11 -26.70
CA LEU A 147 8.80 -21.75 -25.67
C LEU A 147 8.09 -22.94 -25.01
#